data_AF-A0A915NB99-F1
#
_entry.id   AF-A0A915NB99-F1
#
_cell.length_a   1.000
_cell.length_b   1.000
_cell.length_c   1.000
_cell.angle_alpha   90.00
_cell.angle_beta   90.00
_cell.angle_gamma   90.00
#
_symmetry.space_group_name_H-M   'P 1'
#
loop_
_entity.id
_entity.type
_entity.pdbx_description
1 polymer ?
#
loop_
_entity_poly.entity_id
_entity_poly.type
_entity_poly.pdbx_seq_one_letter_code
_entity_poly.pdbx_strand_id
1 'polypeptide(L)' 'MILFKSSNLIKNNFLKTILVSNASVTTQQQPQTRPNVVLIDAVRTPFVVSNTVFRELLAVDLQRHALR' A
#
# COMPACT_ATOMS: atom_id res chain seq x y z
N MET A 1 -0.71 33.97 29.44
CA MET A 1 -1.68 34.41 28.43
C MET A 1 -1.33 33.76 27.11
N ILE A 2 -2.30 33.04 26.56
CA ILE A 2 -2.26 32.24 25.32
C ILE A 2 -2.05 33.16 24.11
N LEU A 3 -1.22 32.76 23.13
CA LEU A 3 -1.66 32.78 21.72
C LEU A 3 -0.74 31.95 20.78
N PHE A 4 -1.11 30.69 20.55
CA PHE A 4 -0.80 30.03 19.28
C PHE A 4 -1.72 30.63 18.21
N LYS A 5 -1.16 31.20 17.13
CA LYS A 5 -1.89 31.31 15.85
C LYS A 5 -0.98 31.65 14.66
N SER A 6 -0.77 30.65 13.81
CA SER A 6 -0.80 30.85 12.35
C SER A 6 -1.20 29.52 11.69
N SER A 7 -2.46 29.15 11.93
CA SER A 7 -3.17 28.19 11.10
C SER A 7 -3.72 28.97 9.91
N ASN A 8 -3.15 28.72 8.72
CA ASN A 8 -3.79 28.74 7.39
C ASN A 8 -2.68 28.71 6.33
N LEU A 9 -1.99 27.57 6.20
CA LEU A 9 -1.23 27.29 4.99
C LEU A 9 -2.09 26.37 4.11
N ILE A 10 -2.76 27.03 3.16
CA ILE A 10 -3.22 26.48 1.89
C ILE A 10 -4.39 25.50 2.02
N LYS A 11 -5.57 26.10 2.20
CA LYS A 11 -6.79 25.60 1.58
C LYS A 11 -6.63 25.73 0.06
N ASN A 12 -7.05 24.68 -0.64
CA ASN A 12 -7.43 24.63 -2.06
C ASN A 12 -6.47 23.90 -3.02
N ASN A 13 -7.07 22.84 -3.57
CA ASN A 13 -6.86 22.20 -4.87
C ASN A 13 -5.82 21.08 -5.00
N PHE A 14 -6.39 19.88 -5.16
CA PHE A 14 -6.17 19.04 -6.35
C PHE A 14 -4.86 18.24 -6.43
N LEU A 15 -4.00 18.31 -5.43
CA LEU A 15 -2.86 17.42 -5.35
C LEU A 15 -3.23 16.18 -4.52
N LYS A 16 -3.86 15.21 -5.19
CA LYS A 16 -3.81 13.80 -4.78
C LYS A 16 -2.33 13.41 -4.71
N THR A 17 -1.70 13.67 -3.58
CA THR A 17 -0.38 13.15 -3.27
C THR A 17 -0.54 11.65 -3.20
N ILE A 18 -0.05 10.94 -4.22
CA ILE A 18 0.13 9.49 -4.15
C ILE A 18 1.18 9.28 -3.06
N LEU A 19 0.71 9.01 -1.84
CA LEU A 19 1.57 8.51 -0.77
C LEU A 19 2.02 7.11 -1.19
N VAL A 20 3.12 7.05 -1.95
CA VAL A 20 3.90 5.82 -2.12
C VAL A 20 4.66 5.63 -0.81
N SER A 21 4.00 5.02 0.17
CA SER A 21 4.68 4.59 1.38
C SER A 21 5.50 3.35 1.06
N ASN A 22 6.81 3.53 0.88
CA ASN A 22 7.76 2.42 1.00
C ASN A 22 7.69 1.96 2.45
N ALA A 23 7.05 0.81 2.70
CA ALA A 23 7.01 0.22 4.03
C ALA A 23 8.44 -0.17 4.43
N SER A 24 9.09 0.67 5.25
CA SER A 24 10.33 0.32 5.90
C SER A 24 10.04 -0.79 6.90
N VAL A 25 10.53 -2.00 6.64
CA VAL A 25 10.42 -3.13 7.56
C VAL A 25 11.23 -2.80 8.81
N THR A 26 10.57 -2.37 9.88
CA THR A 26 11.19 -2.27 11.20
C THR A 26 11.30 -3.68 11.78
N THR A 27 12.53 -4.21 11.86
CA THR A 27 12.82 -5.49 12.50
C THR A 27 12.66 -5.36 14.01
N GLN A 28 11.45 -5.53 14.53
CA GLN A 28 11.24 -5.73 15.96
C GLN A 28 11.71 -7.16 16.29
N GLN A 29 12.76 -7.28 17.12
CA GLN A 29 13.26 -8.57 17.58
C GLN A 29 12.18 -9.25 18.43
N GLN A 30 11.55 -10.28 17.86
CA GLN A 30 10.52 -11.07 18.53
C GLN A 30 11.16 -12.16 19.41
N PRO A 31 10.51 -12.58 20.51
CA PRO A 31 11.01 -13.62 21.39
C PRO A 31 11.24 -14.94 20.62
N GLN A 32 12.39 -15.59 20.84
CA GLN A 32 12.83 -16.82 20.13
C GLN A 32 11.98 -18.08 20.43
N THR A 33 10.85 -17.94 21.10
CA THR A 33 9.98 -19.04 21.51
C THR A 33 9.16 -19.62 20.33
N ARG A 34 9.20 -18.99 19.15
CA ARG A 34 8.48 -19.42 17.94
C ARG A 34 9.43 -19.51 16.75
N PRO A 35 9.20 -20.45 15.80
CA PRO A 35 9.99 -20.53 14.59
C PRO A 35 9.86 -19.25 13.75
N ASN A 36 10.95 -18.86 13.08
CA ASN A 36 10.97 -17.69 12.21
C ASN A 36 10.09 -17.92 10.97
N VAL A 37 9.24 -16.96 10.65
CA VAL A 37 8.48 -16.92 9.39
C VAL A 37 9.21 -15.99 8.42
N VAL A 38 9.56 -16.51 7.25
CA VAL A 38 10.29 -15.77 6.21
C VAL A 38 9.46 -15.68 4.94
N LEU A 39 9.49 -14.53 4.27
CA LEU A 39 8.96 -14.38 2.92
C LEU A 39 10.00 -14.95 1.94
N ILE A 40 9.63 -15.98 1.18
CA ILE A 40 10.52 -16.64 0.22
C ILE A 40 10.45 -15.93 -1.13
N ASP A 41 9.24 -15.74 -1.67
CA ASP A 41 8.99 -15.10 -2.95
C ASP A 41 7.59 -14.45 -2.98
N ALA A 42 7.41 -13.43 -3.81
CA ALA A 42 6.15 -12.72 -3.99
C ALA A 42 5.95 -12.26 -5.44
N VAL A 43 4.79 -12.60 -6.00
CA VAL A 43 4.38 -12.22 -7.36
C VAL A 43 3.08 -11.40 -7.29
N ARG A 44 2.84 -10.56 -8.30
CA ARG A 44 1.62 -9.75 -8.42
C ARG A 44 1.13 -9.68 -9.86
N THR A 45 -0.17 -9.45 -10.03
CA THR A 45 -0.73 -9.00 -11.30
C THR A 45 -0.32 -7.55 -11.59
N PRO A 46 -0.24 -7.13 -12.87
CA PRO A 46 0.08 -5.75 -13.21
C PRO A 46 -1.05 -4.81 -12.80
N PHE A 47 -0.70 -3.63 -12.26
CA PHE A 47 -1.66 -2.60 -11.91
C PHE A 47 -2.00 -1.79 -13.16
N VAL A 48 -3.23 -1.95 -13.64
CA VAL A 48 -3.76 -1.23 -14.81
C VAL A 48 -4.93 -0.35 -14.40
N VAL A 49 -5.22 0.66 -15.21
CA VAL A 49 -6.37 1.54 -15.01
C VAL A 49 -7.66 0.73 -15.17
N SER A 50 -8.65 0.97 -14.31
CA SER A 50 -9.97 0.33 -14.42
C SER A 50 -10.58 0.53 -15.82
N ASN A 51 -11.36 -0.45 -16.27
CA ASN A 51 -12.00 -0.48 -17.60
C ASN A 51 -11.03 -0.54 -18.80
N THR A 52 -9.80 -1.04 -18.60
CA THR A 52 -8.84 -1.30 -19.68
C THR A 52 -8.71 -2.81 -19.96
N VAL A 53 -7.52 -3.39 -19.73
CA VAL A 53 -7.11 -4.73 -20.14
C VAL A 53 -7.88 -5.84 -19.42
N PHE A 54 -8.26 -5.63 -18.15
CA PHE A 54 -8.94 -6.63 -17.31
C PHE A 54 -10.42 -6.32 -17.08
N ARG A 55 -11.05 -5.53 -17.95
CA ARG A 55 -12.43 -5.08 -17.77
C ARG A 55 -13.45 -6.23 -17.68
N GLU A 56 -13.24 -7.27 -18.48
CA GLU A 56 -14.17 -8.39 -18.61
C GLU A 56 -13.82 -9.56 -17.66
N LEU A 57 -12.82 -9.40 -16.79
CA LEU A 57 -12.42 -10.41 -15.82
C LEU A 57 -13.07 -10.16 -14.46
N LEU A 58 -13.39 -11.25 -13.76
CA LEU A 58 -13.85 -11.17 -12.38
C LEU A 58 -12.65 -11.04 -11.43
N ALA A 59 -12.89 -10.48 -10.24
CA ALA A 59 -11.85 -10.34 -9.22
C ALA A 59 -11.19 -11.68 -8.86
N VAL A 60 -11.96 -12.77 -8.89
CA VAL A 60 -11.47 -14.13 -8.62
C VAL A 60 -10.46 -14.59 -9.67
N ASP A 61 -10.57 -14.14 -10.92
CA ASP A 61 -9.66 -14.55 -11.99
C ASP A 61 -8.31 -13.83 -11.86
N LEU A 62 -8.32 -12.55 -11.48
CA LEU A 62 -7.10 -11.81 -11.16
C LEU A 62 -6.40 -12.41 -9.93
N GLN A 63 -7.15 -12.81 -8.91
CA GLN A 63 -6.58 -13.48 -7.74
C GLN A 63 -5.98 -14.84 -8.11
N ARG A 64 -6.69 -15.66 -8.90
CA ARG A 64 -6.19 -16.94 -9.37
C ARG A 64 -4.94 -16.80 -10.22
N HIS A 65 -4.81 -15.73 -11.01
CA HIS A 65 -3.60 -15.46 -11.79
C HIS A 65 -2.42 -15.08 -10.91
N ALA A 66 -2.64 -14.39 -9.78
CA ALA A 66 -1.59 -14.03 -8.84
C ALA A 66 -1.14 -15.21 -7.94
N LEU A 67 -1.99 -16.22 -7.76
CA LEU A 67 -1.72 -17.40 -6.94
C LEU A 67 -1.24 -18.62 -7.73
N ARG A 68 -1.27 -18.55 -9.07
CA ARG A 68 -0.75 -19.58 -9.96
C ARG A 68 0.75 -19.41 -10.16
#